data_AF-F8WSQ9-F1
#
_entry.id   AF-F8WSQ9-F1
#
_cell.length_a   1.000
_cell.length_b   1.000
_cell.length_c   1.000
_cell.angle_alpha   90.00
_cell.angle_beta   90.00
_cell.angle_gamma   90.00
#
_symmetry.space_group_name_H-M   'P 1'
#
loop_
_entity.id
_entity.type
_entity.pdbx_description
1 polymer ?
#
loop_
_entity_poly.entity_id
_entity_poly.type
_entity_poly.pdbx_seq_one_letter_code
_entity_poly.pdbx_strand_id
1 'polypeptide(L)'
;MEDILNTEQRPKVEVYPGYLFIIARLVHLEEGGDLGSEQIAIVLGHSFVLTFQEKPTGTFNSIRESLKNAQSQIRKLGADYLVYSLLDKLVDRYFGVVEKLGERIEEVDDDIATGPVPAHMSEIQSLRRALLYLKRGLWPTREVVNVMQRDDPDFFHAETQLYLRDVYDHTVQLIESTEALRDLVGSLQDTYLALQSNRMNLQMRMLTAVTTIFMPLSLVAGIYGMNFDNMPELHWRWGYFLALGAMGALAAGLIGYFKLRRWF
;
A
#
# COMPACT_ATOMS: atom_id res chain seq x y z
N MET A 1 -33.16 11.16 -7.63
CA MET A 1 -32.70 12.33 -6.84
C MET A 1 -32.07 11.91 -5.52
N GLU A 2 -32.67 10.99 -4.75
CA GLU A 2 -32.09 10.48 -3.50
C GLU A 2 -30.66 9.95 -3.67
N ASP A 3 -30.41 9.13 -4.70
CA ASP A 3 -29.08 8.60 -5.01
C ASP A 3 -28.04 9.64 -5.42
N ILE A 4 -28.48 10.77 -5.97
CA ILE A 4 -27.59 11.87 -6.35
C ILE A 4 -27.12 12.62 -5.09
N LEU A 5 -27.96 12.66 -4.06
CA LEU A 5 -27.68 13.35 -2.79
C LEU A 5 -26.92 12.47 -1.80
N ASN A 6 -26.95 11.14 -1.97
CA ASN A 6 -26.14 10.21 -1.20
C ASN A 6 -24.79 9.97 -1.90
N THR A 7 -23.72 10.57 -1.39
CA THR A 7 -22.38 10.58 -2.01
C THR A 7 -21.54 9.34 -1.71
N GLU A 8 -22.05 8.39 -0.91
CA GLU A 8 -21.34 7.16 -0.55
C GLU A 8 -21.67 5.96 -1.45
N GLN A 9 -22.40 6.16 -2.55
CA GLN A 9 -22.79 5.04 -3.40
C GLN A 9 -21.60 4.45 -4.19
N ARG A 10 -21.66 3.14 -4.40
CA ARG A 10 -20.73 2.44 -5.29
C ARG A 10 -21.09 2.75 -6.74
N PRO A 11 -20.12 2.68 -7.68
CA PRO A 11 -20.44 2.79 -9.09
C PRO A 11 -21.53 1.78 -9.48
N LYS A 12 -22.53 2.25 -10.21
CA LYS A 12 -23.67 1.45 -10.67
C LYS A 12 -24.28 2.08 -11.92
N VAL A 13 -25.01 1.26 -12.67
CA VAL A 13 -25.83 1.72 -13.79
C VAL A 13 -27.23 1.16 -13.61
N GLU A 14 -28.21 2.02 -13.82
CA GLU A 14 -29.63 1.69 -13.74
C GLU A 14 -30.32 2.15 -15.01
N VAL A 15 -31.08 1.24 -15.60
CA VAL A 15 -31.84 1.49 -16.82
C VAL A 15 -33.24 1.95 -16.44
N TYR A 16 -33.63 3.12 -16.92
CA TYR A 16 -34.97 3.66 -16.78
C TYR A 16 -35.62 3.86 -18.14
N PRO A 17 -36.96 3.88 -18.23
CA PRO A 17 -37.64 4.25 -19.46
C PRO A 17 -37.21 5.65 -19.92
N GLY A 18 -36.44 5.73 -20.99
CA GLY A 18 -36.03 6.98 -21.64
C GLY A 18 -34.71 7.60 -21.18
N TYR A 19 -34.04 7.05 -20.16
CA TYR A 19 -32.67 7.45 -19.80
C TYR A 19 -31.90 6.35 -19.05
N LEU A 20 -30.57 6.42 -19.10
CA LEU A 20 -29.66 5.66 -18.25
C LEU A 20 -29.15 6.53 -17.11
N PHE A 21 -29.14 5.98 -15.90
CA PHE A 21 -28.56 6.62 -14.73
C PHE A 21 -27.28 5.88 -14.33
N ILE A 22 -26.16 6.60 -14.30
CA ILE A 22 -24.83 6.05 -14.03
C ILE A 22 -24.25 6.78 -12.83
N ILE A 23 -23.75 6.03 -11.87
CA ILE A 23 -22.91 6.54 -10.79
C ILE A 23 -21.49 6.08 -11.06
N ALA A 24 -20.56 7.03 -11.09
CA ALA A 24 -19.14 6.80 -11.22
C ALA A 24 -18.37 7.52 -10.09
N ARG A 25 -17.11 7.13 -9.91
CA ARG A 25 -16.22 7.70 -8.89
C ARG A 25 -15.00 8.34 -9.54
N LEU A 26 -14.76 9.60 -9.21
CA LEU A 26 -13.53 10.30 -9.51
C LEU A 26 -12.56 10.13 -8.35
N VAL A 27 -11.46 9.41 -8.57
CA VAL A 27 -10.40 9.24 -7.56
C VAL A 27 -9.30 10.29 -7.74
N HIS A 28 -8.71 10.68 -6.62
CA HIS A 28 -7.54 11.56 -6.58
C HIS A 28 -6.73 11.30 -5.31
N LEU A 29 -5.46 11.70 -5.34
CA LEU A 29 -4.61 11.75 -4.15
C LEU A 29 -4.62 13.18 -3.61
N GLU A 30 -4.91 13.33 -2.33
CA GLU A 30 -4.79 14.60 -1.62
C GLU A 30 -3.32 14.95 -1.35
N GLU A 31 -3.03 16.20 -0.97
CA GLU A 31 -1.66 16.65 -0.68
C GLU A 31 -0.96 15.83 0.41
N GLY A 32 -1.73 15.19 1.30
CA GLY A 32 -1.21 14.28 2.34
C GLY A 32 -0.96 12.84 1.89
N GLY A 33 -1.22 12.51 0.62
CA GLY A 33 -1.11 11.15 0.09
C GLY A 33 -2.32 10.25 0.39
N ASP A 34 -3.31 10.78 1.12
CA ASP A 34 -4.58 10.11 1.34
C ASP A 34 -5.41 10.08 0.06
N LEU A 35 -6.17 8.99 -0.09
CA LEU A 35 -6.97 8.75 -1.28
C LEU A 35 -8.37 9.36 -1.11
N GLY A 36 -8.63 10.40 -1.90
CA GLY A 36 -9.91 11.07 -2.00
C GLY A 36 -10.75 10.50 -3.14
N SER A 37 -12.07 10.64 -3.00
CA SER A 37 -13.01 10.30 -4.07
C SER A 37 -14.18 11.26 -4.10
N GLU A 38 -14.71 11.50 -5.29
CA GLU A 38 -15.96 12.24 -5.47
C GLU A 38 -16.93 11.41 -6.28
N GLN A 39 -18.21 11.48 -5.93
CA GLN A 39 -19.28 10.90 -6.72
C GLN A 39 -19.57 11.77 -7.93
N ILE A 40 -19.70 11.12 -9.09
CA ILE A 40 -20.19 11.76 -10.31
C ILE A 40 -21.40 10.98 -10.79
N ALA A 41 -22.56 11.64 -10.75
CA ALA A 41 -23.78 11.09 -11.30
C ALA A 41 -23.96 11.58 -12.73
N ILE A 42 -24.25 10.67 -13.64
CA ILE A 42 -24.42 10.92 -15.07
C ILE A 42 -25.80 10.40 -15.48
N VAL A 43 -26.59 11.24 -16.14
CA VAL A 43 -27.87 10.84 -16.75
C VAL A 43 -27.72 10.96 -18.26
N LEU A 44 -27.83 9.85 -18.97
CA LEU A 44 -27.83 9.80 -20.43
C LEU A 44 -29.27 9.66 -20.93
N GLY A 45 -29.77 10.70 -21.59
CA GLY A 45 -30.96 10.60 -22.42
C GLY A 45 -30.60 10.42 -23.89
N HIS A 46 -31.60 10.31 -24.77
CA HIS A 46 -31.40 10.09 -26.20
C HIS A 46 -30.52 11.16 -26.89
N SER A 47 -30.52 12.40 -26.39
CA SER A 47 -29.79 13.51 -27.02
C SER A 47 -29.17 14.48 -26.01
N PHE A 48 -29.07 14.08 -24.74
CA PHE A 48 -28.53 14.93 -23.69
C PHE A 48 -27.78 14.11 -22.65
N VAL A 49 -26.81 14.77 -21.99
CA VAL A 49 -26.09 14.22 -20.84
C VAL A 49 -26.16 15.24 -19.72
N LEU A 50 -26.66 14.82 -18.56
CA LEU A 50 -26.59 15.62 -17.32
C LEU A 50 -25.49 15.04 -16.44
N THR A 51 -24.61 15.89 -15.94
CA THR A 51 -23.56 15.49 -14.99
C THR A 51 -23.69 16.27 -13.70
N PHE A 52 -23.69 15.57 -12.57
CA PHE A 52 -23.70 16.16 -11.24
C PHE A 52 -22.35 15.88 -10.58
N GLN A 53 -21.69 16.92 -10.11
CA GLN A 53 -20.41 16.86 -9.41
C GLN A 53 -20.58 17.48 -8.03
N GLU A 54 -19.88 16.93 -7.04
CA GLU A 54 -19.84 17.52 -5.70
C GLU A 54 -19.03 18.83 -5.69
N LYS A 55 -17.89 18.84 -6.39
CA LYS A 55 -16.96 19.97 -6.44
C LYS A 55 -16.39 20.17 -7.84
N PRO A 56 -15.96 21.40 -8.18
CA PRO A 56 -15.29 21.66 -9.46
C PRO A 56 -13.84 21.13 -9.42
N THR A 57 -13.60 20.00 -10.08
CA THR A 57 -12.28 19.34 -10.12
C THR A 57 -11.45 19.66 -11.36
N GLY A 58 -12.08 20.19 -12.41
CA GLY A 58 -11.41 20.45 -13.69
C GLY A 58 -11.12 19.20 -14.54
N THR A 59 -11.41 17.99 -14.05
CA THR A 59 -11.16 16.71 -14.77
C THR A 59 -11.74 16.70 -16.19
N PHE A 60 -12.89 17.33 -16.40
CA PHE A 60 -13.58 17.36 -17.69
C PHE A 60 -13.26 18.60 -18.55
N ASN A 61 -12.25 19.40 -18.22
CA ASN A 61 -11.90 20.59 -19.01
C ASN A 61 -11.49 20.24 -20.44
N SER A 62 -10.73 19.17 -20.63
CA SER A 62 -10.33 18.68 -21.96
C SER A 62 -11.52 18.26 -22.83
N ILE A 63 -12.56 17.69 -22.22
CA ILE A 63 -13.83 17.38 -22.89
C ILE A 63 -14.55 18.66 -23.31
N ARG A 64 -14.63 19.66 -22.41
CA ARG A 64 -15.25 20.97 -22.70
C ARG A 64 -14.52 21.70 -23.84
N GLU A 65 -13.19 21.63 -23.87
CA GLU A 65 -12.38 22.18 -24.96
C GLU A 65 -12.62 21.45 -26.28
N SER A 66 -12.67 20.12 -26.24
CA SER A 66 -12.99 19.28 -27.40
C SER A 66 -14.38 19.57 -27.96
N LEU A 67 -15.36 19.86 -27.11
CA LEU A 67 -16.72 20.27 -27.52
C LEU A 67 -16.77 21.63 -28.22
N LYS A 68 -15.83 22.53 -27.93
CA LYS A 68 -15.71 23.83 -28.63
C LYS A 68 -15.16 23.66 -30.05
N ASN A 69 -14.43 22.58 -30.31
CA ASN A 69 -13.89 22.27 -31.64
C ASN A 69 -14.91 21.47 -32.46
N ALA A 70 -15.44 22.07 -33.54
CA ALA A 70 -16.43 21.44 -34.41
C ALA A 70 -15.94 20.17 -35.13
N GLN A 71 -14.62 19.98 -35.25
CA GLN A 71 -14.03 18.81 -35.92
C GLN A 71 -13.80 17.62 -35.00
N SER A 72 -13.99 17.77 -33.69
CA SER A 72 -13.77 16.70 -32.71
C SER A 72 -14.75 15.54 -32.91
N GLN A 73 -14.39 14.34 -32.42
CA GLN A 73 -15.28 13.17 -32.49
C GLN A 73 -16.51 13.34 -31.59
N ILE A 74 -16.36 13.97 -30.41
CA ILE A 74 -17.48 14.35 -29.52
C ILE A 74 -18.48 15.27 -30.25
N ARG A 75 -17.95 16.10 -31.16
CA ARG A 75 -18.62 16.76 -32.29
C ARG A 75 -19.78 16.03 -32.95
N LYS A 76 -19.45 14.79 -33.32
CA LYS A 76 -20.00 14.00 -34.42
C LYS A 76 -20.78 12.79 -33.91
N LEU A 77 -20.32 12.19 -32.81
CA LEU A 77 -20.78 10.91 -32.30
C LEU A 77 -21.82 11.01 -31.16
N GLY A 78 -22.42 12.19 -30.93
CA GLY A 78 -23.61 12.32 -30.08
C GLY A 78 -23.38 12.21 -28.57
N ALA A 79 -24.49 11.96 -27.86
CA ALA A 79 -24.56 11.98 -26.39
C ALA A 79 -23.92 10.74 -25.74
N ASP A 80 -24.03 9.59 -26.39
CA ASP A 80 -23.45 8.31 -25.97
C ASP A 80 -21.92 8.36 -26.02
N TYR A 81 -21.33 8.92 -27.08
CA TYR A 81 -19.89 9.14 -27.13
C TYR A 81 -19.40 10.14 -26.06
N LEU A 82 -20.23 11.14 -25.71
CA LEU A 82 -19.91 12.06 -24.62
C LEU A 82 -19.85 11.32 -23.27
N VAL A 83 -20.77 10.39 -23.01
CA VAL A 83 -20.72 9.56 -21.79
C VAL A 83 -19.50 8.65 -21.77
N TYR A 84 -19.18 8.01 -22.90
CA TYR A 84 -17.91 7.28 -23.03
C TYR A 84 -16.73 8.18 -22.68
N SER A 85 -16.63 9.37 -23.28
CA SER A 85 -15.52 10.31 -23.05
C SER A 85 -15.40 10.74 -21.59
N LEU A 86 -16.55 10.90 -20.89
CA LEU A 86 -16.58 11.19 -19.46
C LEU A 86 -16.04 10.01 -18.65
N LEU A 87 -16.52 8.79 -18.92
CA LEU A 87 -16.07 7.58 -18.22
C LEU A 87 -14.60 7.28 -18.47
N ASP A 88 -14.13 7.41 -19.71
CA ASP A 88 -12.73 7.30 -20.10
C ASP A 88 -11.84 8.22 -19.26
N LYS A 89 -12.21 9.50 -19.17
CA LYS A 89 -11.49 10.46 -18.33
C LYS A 89 -11.54 10.14 -16.84
N LEU A 90 -12.55 9.43 -16.36
CA LEU A 90 -12.60 8.97 -14.97
C LEU A 90 -11.69 7.75 -14.74
N VAL A 91 -11.67 6.80 -15.67
CA VAL A 91 -10.79 5.63 -15.65
C VAL A 91 -9.33 6.05 -15.77
N ASP A 92 -9.00 7.02 -16.63
CA ASP A 92 -7.66 7.62 -16.74
C ASP A 92 -7.10 8.08 -15.39
N ARG A 93 -7.96 8.62 -14.51
CA ARG A 93 -7.53 9.10 -13.19
C ARG A 93 -7.10 7.96 -12.28
N TYR A 94 -7.65 6.76 -12.44
CA TYR A 94 -7.19 5.59 -11.70
C TYR A 94 -5.76 5.22 -12.08
N PHE A 95 -5.37 5.30 -13.36
CA PHE A 95 -3.98 5.02 -13.77
C PHE A 95 -2.99 5.91 -13.04
N GLY A 96 -3.21 7.23 -13.04
CA GLY A 96 -2.31 8.15 -12.35
C GLY A 96 -2.26 7.97 -10.83
N VAL A 97 -3.32 7.42 -10.21
CA VAL A 97 -3.29 7.07 -8.78
C VAL A 97 -2.56 5.75 -8.54
N VAL A 98 -2.81 4.74 -9.38
CA VAL A 98 -2.14 3.42 -9.28
C VAL A 98 -0.64 3.56 -9.50
N GLU A 99 -0.21 4.37 -10.47
CA GLU A 99 1.20 4.67 -10.75
C GLU A 99 1.90 5.26 -9.51
N LYS A 100 1.32 6.33 -8.94
CA LYS A 100 1.84 6.96 -7.72
C LYS A 100 1.87 6.05 -6.50
N LEU A 101 0.86 5.18 -6.35
CA LEU A 101 0.88 4.17 -5.29
C LEU A 101 1.98 3.13 -5.52
N GLY A 102 2.24 2.76 -6.78
CA GLY A 102 3.36 1.91 -7.16
C GLY A 102 4.71 2.54 -6.78
N GLU A 103 4.94 3.78 -7.18
CA GLU A 103 6.14 4.56 -6.82
C GLU A 103 6.32 4.60 -5.29
N ARG A 104 5.23 4.87 -4.54
CA ARG A 104 5.28 4.91 -3.07
C ARG A 104 5.59 3.55 -2.44
N ILE A 105 5.16 2.44 -3.05
CA ILE A 105 5.50 1.09 -2.58
C ILE A 105 7.00 0.84 -2.74
N GLU A 106 7.57 1.23 -3.88
CA GLU A 106 9.01 1.11 -4.15
C GLU A 106 9.83 1.94 -3.16
N GLU A 107 9.44 3.20 -2.91
CA GLU A 107 10.09 4.06 -1.90
C GLU A 107 10.13 3.40 -0.51
N VAL A 108 9.01 2.80 -0.08
CA VAL A 108 8.92 2.15 1.23
C VAL A 108 9.76 0.86 1.26
N ASP A 109 9.88 0.13 0.15
CA ASP A 109 10.73 -1.07 0.06
C ASP A 109 12.21 -0.71 0.22
N ASP A 110 12.67 0.32 -0.51
CA ASP A 110 14.02 0.84 -0.41
C ASP A 110 14.34 1.32 1.02
N ASP A 111 13.42 2.07 1.64
CA ASP A 111 13.59 2.54 3.01
C ASP A 111 13.69 1.38 4.02
N ILE A 112 12.81 0.37 3.90
CA ILE A 112 12.83 -0.83 4.76
C ILE A 112 14.16 -1.58 4.63
N ALA A 113 14.71 -1.64 3.42
CA ALA A 113 16.00 -2.28 3.16
C ALA A 113 17.16 -1.56 3.89
N THR A 114 17.08 -0.25 4.11
CA THR A 114 18.08 0.49 4.90
C THR A 114 17.96 0.26 6.41
N GLY A 115 16.76 -0.05 6.89
CA GLY A 115 16.53 -0.51 8.26
C GLY A 115 15.10 -0.27 8.77
N PRO A 116 14.42 -1.29 9.32
CA PRO A 116 13.02 -1.16 9.70
C PRO A 116 12.82 -0.23 10.91
N VAL A 117 11.94 0.77 10.76
CA VAL A 117 11.39 1.60 11.84
C VAL A 117 9.87 1.43 11.99
N PRO A 118 9.25 1.79 13.13
CA PRO A 118 7.80 1.64 13.32
C PRO A 118 6.94 2.40 12.30
N ALA A 119 7.43 3.50 11.74
CA ALA A 119 6.70 4.31 10.76
C ALA A 119 6.35 3.52 9.48
N HIS A 120 7.24 2.65 8.99
CA HIS A 120 7.00 1.88 7.77
C HIS A 120 5.77 0.96 7.89
N MET A 121 5.52 0.37 9.07
CA MET A 121 4.31 -0.44 9.25
C MET A 121 3.03 0.38 9.06
N SER A 122 3.03 1.65 9.48
CA SER A 122 1.90 2.56 9.26
C SER A 122 1.72 2.87 7.77
N GLU A 123 2.81 3.09 7.04
CA GLU A 123 2.79 3.34 5.60
C GLU A 123 2.30 2.10 4.81
N ILE A 124 2.82 0.91 5.12
CA ILE A 124 2.36 -0.37 4.55
C ILE A 124 0.84 -0.52 4.74
N GLN A 125 0.34 -0.23 5.94
CA GLN A 125 -1.10 -0.31 6.21
C GLN A 125 -1.90 0.76 5.45
N SER A 126 -1.35 1.97 5.27
CA SER A 126 -1.99 3.02 4.48
C SER A 126 -2.11 2.62 3.01
N LEU A 127 -1.01 2.14 2.42
CA LEU A 127 -0.97 1.62 1.05
C LEU A 127 -1.97 0.47 0.85
N ARG A 128 -2.02 -0.47 1.80
CA ARG A 128 -3.01 -1.57 1.78
C ARG A 128 -4.45 -1.05 1.79
N ARG A 129 -4.75 -0.03 2.60
CA ARG A 129 -6.09 0.59 2.65
C ARG A 129 -6.42 1.30 1.34
N ALA A 130 -5.48 2.06 0.78
CA ALA A 130 -5.65 2.76 -0.49
C ALA A 130 -5.93 1.78 -1.66
N LEU A 131 -5.13 0.71 -1.78
CA LEU A 131 -5.35 -0.32 -2.80
C LEU A 131 -6.69 -1.06 -2.64
N LEU A 132 -7.10 -1.36 -1.40
CA LEU A 132 -8.41 -1.94 -1.13
C LEU A 132 -9.55 -0.99 -1.53
N TYR A 133 -9.37 0.31 -1.30
CA TYR A 133 -10.32 1.32 -1.71
C TYR A 133 -10.45 1.35 -3.25
N LEU A 134 -9.33 1.41 -3.98
CA LEU A 134 -9.33 1.37 -5.44
C LEU A 134 -10.04 0.13 -5.97
N LYS A 135 -9.74 -1.06 -5.40
CA LYS A 135 -10.41 -2.30 -5.78
C LYS A 135 -11.94 -2.23 -5.62
N ARG A 136 -12.43 -1.60 -4.53
CA ARG A 136 -13.86 -1.43 -4.27
C ARG A 136 -14.55 -0.48 -5.26
N GLY A 137 -13.81 0.45 -5.87
CA GLY A 137 -14.30 1.34 -6.92
C GLY A 137 -14.22 0.70 -8.32
N LEU A 138 -13.10 0.09 -8.66
CA LEU A 138 -12.82 -0.46 -10.00
C LEU A 138 -13.72 -1.65 -10.36
N TRP A 139 -13.99 -2.57 -9.42
CA TRP A 139 -14.82 -3.75 -9.70
C TRP A 139 -16.25 -3.39 -10.11
N PRO A 140 -16.97 -2.51 -9.38
CA PRO A 140 -18.26 -2.02 -9.83
C PRO A 140 -18.19 -1.21 -11.13
N THR A 141 -17.15 -0.39 -11.34
CA THR A 141 -16.96 0.33 -12.61
C THR A 141 -16.87 -0.63 -13.79
N ARG A 142 -16.15 -1.75 -13.64
CA ARG A 142 -16.09 -2.80 -14.69
C ARG A 142 -17.48 -3.34 -15.01
N GLU A 143 -18.29 -3.57 -13.98
CA GLU A 143 -19.66 -4.07 -14.19
C GLU A 143 -20.55 -3.03 -14.86
N VAL A 144 -20.42 -1.75 -14.48
CA VAL A 144 -21.11 -0.64 -15.16
C VAL A 144 -20.82 -0.63 -16.65
N VAL A 145 -19.54 -0.69 -17.03
CA VAL A 145 -19.15 -0.69 -18.44
C VAL A 145 -19.62 -1.96 -19.15
N ASN A 146 -19.59 -3.11 -18.47
CA ASN A 146 -20.07 -4.39 -19.01
C ASN A 146 -21.58 -4.37 -19.32
N VAL A 147 -22.40 -3.81 -18.42
CA VAL A 147 -23.84 -3.64 -18.65
C VAL A 147 -24.10 -2.70 -19.82
N MET A 148 -23.38 -1.57 -19.90
CA MET A 148 -23.48 -0.63 -21.03
C MET A 148 -23.09 -1.26 -22.38
N GLN A 149 -22.22 -2.28 -22.37
CA GLN A 149 -21.87 -3.01 -23.59
C GLN A 149 -22.91 -4.04 -24.03
N ARG A 150 -23.62 -4.66 -23.10
CA ARG A 150 -24.47 -5.84 -23.37
C ARG A 150 -25.95 -5.53 -23.50
N ASP A 151 -26.45 -4.60 -22.69
CA ASP A 151 -27.87 -4.59 -22.33
C ASP A 151 -28.70 -3.48 -22.99
N ASP A 152 -28.12 -2.56 -23.77
CA ASP A 152 -28.91 -1.43 -24.28
C ASP A 152 -28.54 -0.91 -25.70
N PRO A 153 -29.18 -1.45 -26.76
CA PRO A 153 -29.04 -0.92 -28.12
C PRO A 153 -29.77 0.42 -28.34
N ASP A 154 -30.63 0.87 -27.41
CA ASP A 154 -31.41 2.10 -27.60
C ASP A 154 -30.59 3.37 -27.26
N PHE A 155 -29.58 3.26 -26.38
CA PHE A 155 -28.73 4.39 -26.00
C PHE A 155 -27.33 4.39 -26.63
N PHE A 156 -26.75 3.23 -26.98
CA PHE A 156 -25.38 3.15 -27.48
C PHE A 156 -25.32 2.69 -28.93
N HIS A 157 -24.79 3.56 -29.80
CA HIS A 157 -24.55 3.20 -31.20
C HIS A 157 -23.42 2.17 -31.32
N ALA A 158 -23.46 1.38 -32.40
CA ALA A 158 -22.45 0.34 -32.67
C ALA A 158 -21.02 0.90 -32.76
N GLU A 159 -20.86 2.16 -33.20
CA GLU A 159 -19.56 2.83 -33.22
C GLU A 159 -19.05 3.10 -31.78
N THR A 160 -19.92 3.57 -30.89
CA THR A 160 -19.62 3.85 -29.47
C THR A 160 -19.28 2.58 -28.67
N GLN A 161 -19.85 1.43 -29.06
CA GLN A 161 -19.56 0.14 -28.43
C GLN A 161 -18.08 -0.26 -28.51
N LEU A 162 -17.38 0.11 -29.60
CA LEU A 162 -15.94 -0.14 -29.72
C LEU A 162 -15.13 0.66 -28.69
N TYR A 163 -15.57 1.89 -28.40
CA TYR A 163 -14.92 2.76 -27.41
C TYR A 163 -15.22 2.32 -25.97
N LEU A 164 -16.44 1.84 -25.69
CA LEU A 164 -16.75 1.24 -24.38
C LEU A 164 -15.93 -0.02 -24.10
N ARG A 165 -15.53 -0.76 -25.13
CA ARG A 165 -14.61 -1.90 -25.00
C ARG A 165 -13.25 -1.49 -24.44
N ASP A 166 -12.71 -0.38 -24.94
CA ASP A 166 -11.44 0.17 -24.49
C ASP A 166 -11.49 0.54 -22.99
N VAL A 167 -12.56 1.22 -22.55
CA VAL A 167 -12.77 1.54 -21.12
C VAL A 167 -12.86 0.28 -20.26
N TYR A 168 -13.51 -0.78 -20.77
CA TYR A 168 -13.60 -2.06 -20.06
C TYR A 168 -12.21 -2.70 -19.93
N ASP A 169 -11.45 -2.77 -21.02
CA ASP A 169 -10.11 -3.35 -21.04
C ASP A 169 -9.17 -2.57 -20.10
N HIS A 170 -9.21 -1.23 -20.14
CA HIS A 170 -8.49 -0.37 -19.20
C HIS A 170 -8.91 -0.63 -17.73
N THR A 171 -10.19 -0.83 -17.46
CA THR A 171 -10.66 -1.14 -16.10
C THR A 171 -10.15 -2.49 -15.64
N VAL A 172 -10.11 -3.50 -16.52
CA VAL A 172 -9.53 -4.82 -16.21
C VAL A 172 -8.04 -4.70 -15.90
N GLN A 173 -7.29 -3.99 -16.74
CA GLN A 173 -5.86 -3.73 -16.53
C GLN A 173 -5.59 -3.03 -15.19
N LEU A 174 -6.40 -2.05 -14.81
CA LEU A 174 -6.31 -1.38 -13.52
C LEU A 174 -6.60 -2.32 -12.34
N ILE A 175 -7.57 -3.22 -12.48
CA ILE A 175 -7.87 -4.22 -11.45
C ILE A 175 -6.66 -5.14 -11.25
N GLU A 176 -6.12 -5.69 -12.34
CA GLU A 176 -4.94 -6.57 -12.29
C GLU A 176 -3.73 -5.85 -11.70
N SER A 177 -3.49 -4.60 -12.11
CA SER A 177 -2.39 -3.79 -11.57
C SER A 177 -2.57 -3.51 -10.07
N THR A 178 -3.79 -3.18 -9.64
CA THR A 178 -4.11 -2.96 -8.22
C THR A 178 -3.92 -4.25 -7.39
N GLU A 179 -4.23 -5.41 -7.96
CA GLU A 179 -4.00 -6.71 -7.32
C GLU A 179 -2.52 -7.04 -7.21
N ALA A 180 -1.73 -6.82 -8.27
CA ALA A 180 -0.29 -6.98 -8.24
C ALA A 180 0.38 -6.09 -7.17
N LEU A 181 0.01 -4.80 -7.11
CA LEU A 181 0.51 -3.89 -6.07
C LEU A 181 0.12 -4.35 -4.65
N ARG A 182 -1.08 -4.93 -4.49
CA ARG A 182 -1.53 -5.45 -3.19
C ARG A 182 -0.71 -6.66 -2.74
N ASP A 183 -0.32 -7.51 -3.68
CA ASP A 183 0.56 -8.64 -3.40
C ASP A 183 1.98 -8.17 -3.05
N LEU A 184 2.51 -7.13 -3.73
CA LEU A 184 3.76 -6.48 -3.36
C LEU A 184 3.72 -5.90 -1.95
N VAL A 185 2.66 -5.17 -1.59
CA VAL A 185 2.46 -4.67 -0.21
C VAL A 185 2.37 -5.81 0.82
N GLY A 186 1.83 -6.97 0.42
CA GLY A 186 1.86 -8.18 1.22
C GLY A 186 3.29 -8.65 1.48
N SER A 187 4.08 -8.83 0.42
CA SER A 187 5.49 -9.21 0.48
C SER A 187 6.32 -8.23 1.31
N LEU A 188 6.09 -6.93 1.13
CA LEU A 188 6.73 -5.85 1.89
C LEU A 188 6.47 -5.97 3.39
N GLN A 189 5.25 -6.31 3.79
CA GLN A 189 4.91 -6.56 5.19
C GLN A 189 5.69 -7.75 5.77
N ASP A 190 5.80 -8.83 5.00
CA ASP A 190 6.53 -10.03 5.43
C ASP A 190 8.04 -9.74 5.54
N THR A 191 8.61 -9.02 4.57
CA THR A 191 10.00 -8.54 4.61
C THR A 191 10.27 -7.68 5.83
N TYR A 192 9.39 -6.72 6.13
CA TYR A 192 9.50 -5.87 7.32
C TYR A 192 9.57 -6.70 8.61
N LEU A 193 8.64 -7.66 8.77
CA LEU A 193 8.58 -8.51 9.95
C LEU A 193 9.82 -9.41 10.06
N ALA A 194 10.34 -9.91 8.93
CA ALA A 194 11.55 -10.71 8.88
C ALA A 194 12.79 -9.90 9.32
N LEU A 195 12.94 -8.67 8.82
CA LEU A 195 14.04 -7.77 9.21
C LEU A 195 13.95 -7.36 10.68
N GLN A 196 12.74 -7.05 11.17
CA GLN A 196 12.52 -6.74 12.58
C GLN A 196 12.87 -7.92 13.49
N SER A 197 12.44 -9.13 13.12
CA SER A 197 12.79 -10.37 13.83
C SER A 197 14.29 -10.63 13.83
N ASN A 198 14.96 -10.43 12.68
CA ASN A 198 16.42 -10.54 12.59
C ASN A 198 17.12 -9.55 13.54
N ARG A 199 16.70 -8.28 13.55
CA ARG A 199 17.23 -7.26 14.45
C ARG A 199 17.05 -7.65 15.92
N MET A 200 15.87 -8.15 16.29
CA MET A 200 15.61 -8.67 17.64
C MET A 200 16.52 -9.85 17.99
N ASN A 201 16.70 -10.80 17.06
CA ASN A 201 17.58 -11.94 17.24
C ASN A 201 19.04 -11.52 17.44
N LEU A 202 19.53 -10.51 16.70
CA LEU A 202 20.87 -9.97 16.88
C LEU A 202 21.05 -9.30 18.25
N GLN A 203 20.06 -8.50 18.70
CA GLN A 203 20.08 -7.90 20.03
C GLN A 203 20.09 -8.96 21.15
N MET A 204 19.26 -9.99 21.03
CA MET A 204 19.21 -11.11 21.98
C MET A 204 20.53 -11.88 22.01
N ARG A 205 21.16 -12.14 20.86
CA ARG A 205 22.48 -12.78 20.79
C ARG A 205 23.55 -11.94 21.48
N MET A 206 23.56 -10.62 21.25
CA MET A 206 24.51 -9.71 21.90
C MET A 206 24.34 -9.72 23.42
N LEU A 207 23.10 -9.58 23.93
CA LEU A 207 22.82 -9.63 25.36
C LEU A 207 23.22 -10.97 25.96
N THR A 208 22.87 -12.08 25.30
CA THR A 208 23.22 -13.44 25.75
C THR A 208 24.73 -13.65 25.80
N ALA A 209 25.47 -13.17 24.80
CA ALA A 209 26.94 -13.27 24.78
C ALA A 209 27.55 -12.50 25.97
N VAL A 210 27.11 -11.26 26.21
CA VAL A 210 27.54 -10.45 27.36
C VAL A 210 27.21 -11.18 28.67
N THR A 211 25.96 -11.62 28.87
CA THR A 211 25.55 -12.33 30.08
C THR A 211 26.33 -13.63 30.31
N THR A 212 26.58 -14.41 29.26
CA THR A 212 27.33 -15.68 29.35
C THR A 212 28.79 -15.44 29.74
N ILE A 213 29.39 -14.33 29.30
CA ILE A 213 30.75 -13.94 29.70
C ILE A 213 30.77 -13.50 31.17
N PHE A 214 29.82 -12.67 31.59
CA PHE A 214 29.83 -12.11 32.95
C PHE A 214 29.39 -13.10 34.03
N MET A 215 28.42 -13.98 33.78
CA MET A 215 27.82 -14.85 34.80
C MET A 215 28.85 -15.73 35.54
N PRO A 216 29.79 -16.45 34.86
CA PRO A 216 30.82 -17.21 35.55
C PRO A 216 31.83 -16.32 36.29
N LEU A 217 32.16 -15.15 35.74
CA LEU A 217 33.09 -14.21 36.37
C LEU A 217 32.49 -13.64 37.67
N SER A 218 31.21 -13.27 37.63
CA SER A 218 30.44 -12.82 38.79
C SER A 218 30.31 -13.93 39.84
N LEU A 219 30.17 -15.20 39.42
CA LEU A 219 30.17 -16.32 40.35
C LEU A 219 31.52 -16.46 41.07
N VAL A 220 32.64 -16.40 40.34
CA VAL A 220 33.99 -16.46 40.92
C VAL A 220 34.20 -15.29 41.89
N ALA A 221 33.91 -14.07 41.47
CA ALA A 221 34.01 -12.88 42.32
C ALA A 221 33.10 -12.98 43.55
N GLY A 222 31.89 -13.54 43.40
CA GLY A 222 30.94 -13.78 44.47
C GLY A 222 31.48 -14.77 45.51
N ILE A 223 32.04 -15.90 45.07
CA ILE A 223 32.64 -16.91 45.96
C ILE A 223 33.79 -16.30 46.77
N TYR A 224 34.71 -15.59 46.13
CA TYR A 224 35.83 -14.93 46.83
C TYR A 224 35.41 -13.69 47.64
N GLY A 225 34.20 -13.19 47.44
CA GLY A 225 33.59 -12.13 48.26
C GLY A 225 32.87 -12.66 49.51
N MET A 226 32.81 -13.98 49.72
CA MET A 226 32.19 -14.57 50.90
C MET A 226 33.13 -14.51 52.11
N ASN A 227 32.62 -14.14 53.28
CA ASN A 227 33.39 -14.07 54.54
C ASN A 227 33.57 -15.45 55.17
N PHE A 228 34.41 -16.32 54.58
CA PHE A 228 34.79 -17.60 55.16
C PHE A 228 36.25 -17.60 55.65
N ASP A 229 36.49 -18.09 56.87
CA ASP A 229 37.83 -18.18 57.46
C ASP A 229 38.67 -19.34 56.88
N ASN A 230 38.02 -20.43 56.44
CA ASN A 230 38.68 -21.66 55.97
C ASN A 230 38.74 -21.77 54.43
N MET A 231 39.26 -20.74 53.76
CA MET A 231 39.60 -20.79 52.33
C MET A 231 41.13 -20.96 52.16
N PRO A 232 41.62 -22.12 51.68
CA PRO A 232 43.05 -22.39 51.52
C PRO A 232 43.76 -21.34 50.64
N GLU A 233 43.07 -20.81 49.65
CA GLU A 233 43.63 -19.87 48.66
C GLU A 233 43.78 -18.44 49.20
N LEU A 234 43.05 -18.07 50.27
CA LEU A 234 42.98 -16.69 50.78
C LEU A 234 44.30 -16.23 51.44
N HIS A 235 45.02 -17.16 52.07
CA HIS A 235 46.27 -16.90 52.77
C HIS A 235 47.50 -16.97 51.85
N TRP A 236 47.29 -17.29 50.58
CA TRP A 236 48.37 -17.42 49.61
C TRP A 236 48.63 -16.09 48.89
N ARG A 237 49.88 -15.57 48.95
CA ARG A 237 50.29 -14.29 48.32
C ARG A 237 49.92 -14.16 46.84
N TRP A 238 49.81 -15.28 46.11
CA TRP A 238 49.51 -15.30 44.68
C TRP A 238 48.05 -15.62 44.35
N GLY A 239 47.22 -15.98 45.35
CA GLY A 239 45.83 -16.42 45.15
C GLY A 239 44.98 -15.39 44.42
N TYR A 240 45.11 -14.11 44.80
CA TYR A 240 44.40 -12.99 44.14
C TYR A 240 44.78 -12.85 42.65
N PHE A 241 46.08 -12.87 42.34
CA PHE A 241 46.57 -12.73 40.97
C PHE A 241 46.22 -13.95 40.11
N LEU A 242 46.25 -15.16 40.68
CA LEU A 242 45.82 -16.39 40.01
C LEU A 242 44.32 -16.38 39.70
N ALA A 243 43.47 -15.93 40.63
CA ALA A 243 42.03 -15.79 40.41
C ALA A 243 41.72 -14.79 39.29
N LEU A 244 42.39 -13.62 39.28
CA LEU A 244 42.29 -12.65 38.19
C LEU A 244 42.75 -13.22 36.85
N GLY A 245 43.87 -13.96 36.83
CA GLY A 245 44.37 -14.63 35.63
C GLY A 245 43.39 -15.67 35.11
N ALA A 246 42.81 -16.50 35.99
CA ALA A 246 41.81 -17.50 35.64
C ALA A 246 40.52 -16.87 35.09
N MET A 247 40.04 -15.79 35.71
CA MET A 247 38.90 -15.01 35.22
C MET A 247 39.19 -14.40 33.84
N GLY A 248 40.37 -13.79 33.66
CA GLY A 248 40.79 -13.26 32.37
C GLY A 248 40.89 -14.32 31.27
N ALA A 249 41.47 -15.49 31.61
CA ALA A 249 41.57 -16.63 30.70
C ALA A 249 40.19 -17.18 30.31
N LEU A 250 39.26 -17.29 31.27
CA LEU A 250 37.89 -17.74 31.04
C LEU A 250 37.13 -16.76 30.15
N ALA A 251 37.22 -15.45 30.43
CA ALA A 251 36.63 -14.41 29.60
C ALA A 251 37.18 -14.44 28.17
N ALA A 252 38.51 -14.50 28.00
CA ALA A 252 39.17 -14.57 26.70
C ALA A 252 38.79 -15.86 25.94
N GLY A 253 38.68 -16.99 26.64
CA GLY A 253 38.24 -18.27 26.08
C GLY A 253 36.81 -18.21 25.54
N LEU A 254 35.87 -17.62 26.30
CA LEU A 254 34.48 -17.44 25.87
C LEU A 254 34.37 -16.45 24.70
N ILE A 255 35.10 -15.33 24.72
CA ILE A 255 35.16 -14.37 23.61
C ILE A 255 35.69 -15.06 22.34
N GLY A 256 36.78 -15.82 22.48
CA GLY A 256 37.37 -16.59 21.37
C GLY A 256 36.37 -17.60 20.80
N TYR A 257 35.65 -18.32 21.66
CA TYR A 257 34.62 -19.27 21.27
C TYR A 257 33.46 -18.62 20.50
N PHE A 258 32.92 -17.50 21.00
CA PHE A 258 31.84 -16.77 20.33
C PHE A 258 32.28 -16.16 18.99
N LYS A 259 33.52 -15.67 18.91
CA LYS A 259 34.10 -15.18 17.65
C LYS A 259 34.26 -16.30 16.62
N LEU A 260 34.69 -17.49 17.03
CA LEU A 260 34.83 -18.65 16.13
C LEU A 260 33.50 -19.12 15.57
N ARG A 261 32.42 -19.04 16.36
CA ARG A 261 31.06 -19.41 15.95
C ARG A 261 30.32 -18.33 15.16
N ARG A 262 30.95 -17.19 14.83
CA ARG A 262 30.31 -16.03 14.17
C ARG A 262 29.03 -15.56 14.88
N TRP A 263 29.06 -15.59 16.21
CA TRP A 263 27.98 -14.99 17.01
C TRP A 263 28.08 -13.47 17.07
N PHE A 264 29.29 -12.95 16.83
CA PHE A 264 29.60 -11.54 16.61
C PHE A 264 29.75 -11.25 15.13
#